data_AF-A0A0J8RZN4-F1
#
_entry.id   AF-A0A0J8RZN4-F1
#
_cell.length_a   1.000
_cell.length_b   1.000
_cell.length_c   1.000
_cell.angle_alpha   90.00
_cell.angle_beta   90.00
_cell.angle_gamma   90.00
#
_symmetry.space_group_name_H-M   'P 1'
#
loop_
_entity.id
_entity.type
_entity.pdbx_description
1 polymer ?
#
loop_
_entity_poly.entity_id
_entity_poly.type
_entity_poly.pdbx_seq_one_letter_code
_entity_poly.pdbx_strand_id
1 'polypeptide(L)'
;MPPLAASSASSLVRACARQNLALPRTLSVTASSQQLRAKSTAEAAPTSSFDSPFGRSKESASSLKIPSFKKYASPRNATTNKVFSYFVAGSMGLVSAVGAKATVQDFLVNMSASADVLAQAKVEISLASIPEGKNGIIKWRGKPVFIRHRTASEIAEAESTNWESLRDPQPDSDRVRNRSGSYVGM
;
A
#
# COMPACT_ATOMS: atom_id res chain seq x y z
N MET A 1 -7.01 -54.78 -3.85
CA MET A 1 -7.43 -53.46 -4.35
C MET A 1 -7.35 -52.47 -3.19
N PRO A 2 -6.44 -51.47 -3.21
CA PRO A 2 -6.33 -50.45 -2.16
C PRO A 2 -7.04 -49.14 -2.57
N PRO A 3 -7.38 -48.27 -1.60
CA PRO A 3 -7.22 -46.82 -1.77
C PRO A 3 -6.24 -46.29 -0.70
N LEU A 4 -5.09 -45.73 -1.11
CA LEU A 4 -4.81 -44.29 -1.29
C LEU A 4 -4.96 -43.50 0.04
N ALA A 5 -3.83 -43.26 0.71
CA ALA A 5 -3.13 -41.96 0.77
C ALA A 5 -3.74 -41.01 1.81
N ALA A 6 -3.12 -40.86 2.98
CA ALA A 6 -2.06 -39.89 3.28
C ALA A 6 -2.62 -38.64 3.96
N SER A 7 -2.13 -38.35 5.17
CA SER A 7 -1.54 -37.05 5.56
C SER A 7 -1.49 -36.96 7.09
N SER A 8 -0.26 -36.94 7.61
CA SER A 8 0.03 -36.76 9.03
C SER A 8 -0.09 -35.28 9.38
N ALA A 9 -0.94 -34.93 10.35
CA ALA A 9 -1.04 -33.57 10.88
C ALA A 9 -0.71 -33.59 12.38
N SER A 10 0.57 -33.41 12.69
CA SER A 10 1.05 -33.21 14.06
C SER A 10 0.63 -31.82 14.55
N SER A 11 -0.20 -31.78 15.58
CA SER A 11 -0.63 -30.56 16.27
C SER A 11 0.52 -29.96 17.10
N LEU A 12 1.14 -28.89 16.60
CA LEU A 12 2.07 -28.09 17.40
C LEU A 12 1.30 -27.11 18.28
N VAL A 13 1.27 -27.42 19.58
CA VAL A 13 0.78 -26.55 20.65
C VAL A 13 1.79 -25.42 20.84
N ARG A 14 1.48 -24.20 20.37
CA ARG A 14 2.33 -23.03 20.62
C ARG A 14 1.83 -22.28 21.85
N ALA A 15 2.57 -22.43 22.94
CA ALA A 15 2.40 -21.68 24.17
C ALA A 15 2.60 -20.18 23.93
N CYS A 16 1.59 -19.37 24.24
CA CYS A 16 1.73 -17.91 24.30
C CYS A 16 2.35 -17.51 25.64
N ALA A 17 3.65 -17.24 25.65
CA ALA A 17 4.30 -16.51 26.74
C ALA A 17 3.89 -15.03 26.66
N ARG A 18 3.28 -14.51 27.72
CA ARG A 18 3.02 -13.09 27.91
C ARG A 18 4.34 -12.39 28.22
N GLN A 19 4.78 -11.47 27.38
CA GLN A 19 5.83 -10.52 27.70
C GLN A 19 5.24 -9.11 27.72
N ASN A 20 5.33 -8.49 28.90
CA ASN A 20 5.03 -7.10 29.19
C ASN A 20 6.17 -6.23 28.63
N LEU A 21 5.87 -5.32 27.72
CA LEU A 21 6.74 -4.19 27.38
C LEU A 21 5.91 -2.90 27.34
N ALA A 22 6.43 -1.89 28.05
CA ALA A 22 5.79 -0.64 28.38
C ALA A 22 5.61 0.28 27.14
N LEU A 23 4.44 0.92 27.05
CA LEU A 23 4.10 1.97 26.09
C LEU A 23 3.92 3.33 26.81
N PRO A 24 4.18 4.45 26.12
CA PRO A 24 4.32 5.79 26.71
C PRO A 24 2.98 6.35 27.20
N ARG A 25 3.03 7.06 28.34
CA ARG A 25 1.90 7.83 28.90
C ARG A 25 1.56 9.00 27.97
N THR A 26 0.46 8.89 27.23
CA THR A 26 -0.23 10.04 26.62
C THR A 26 -1.34 10.50 27.56
N LEU A 27 -1.30 11.76 27.97
CA LEU A 27 -2.35 12.41 28.74
C LEU A 27 -3.49 12.79 27.77
N SER A 28 -4.53 11.97 27.68
CA SER A 28 -5.80 12.33 27.05
C SER A 28 -6.73 12.94 28.10
N VAL A 29 -6.93 14.26 28.05
CA VAL A 29 -8.02 14.94 28.77
C VAL A 29 -9.30 14.68 27.99
N THR A 30 -10.07 13.68 28.42
CA THR A 30 -11.44 13.46 27.95
C THR A 30 -12.40 14.15 28.93
N ALA A 31 -12.79 15.38 28.60
CA ALA A 31 -13.94 16.02 29.23
C ALA A 31 -15.21 15.26 28.81
N SER A 32 -15.65 14.34 29.66
CA SER A 32 -16.88 13.58 29.54
C SER A 32 -18.03 14.43 30.10
N SER A 33 -18.65 15.25 29.25
CA SER A 33 -19.99 15.76 29.53
C SER A 33 -21.00 14.85 28.87
N GLN A 34 -21.58 13.94 29.68
CA GLN A 34 -22.79 13.21 29.32
C GLN A 34 -23.90 14.24 29.08
N GLN A 35 -24.23 14.55 27.82
CA GLN A 35 -25.47 15.24 27.50
C GLN A 35 -26.59 14.22 27.34
N LEU A 36 -27.37 14.08 28.41
CA LEU A 36 -28.65 13.40 28.40
C LEU A 36 -29.58 14.07 27.38
N ARG A 37 -30.00 13.26 26.40
CA ARG A 37 -30.96 13.61 25.37
C ARG A 37 -32.37 13.54 25.95
N ALA A 38 -32.90 14.66 26.44
CA ALA A 38 -34.32 14.80 26.69
C ALA A 38 -35.04 15.13 25.37
N LYS A 39 -35.83 14.17 24.88
CA LYS A 39 -36.75 14.34 23.75
C LYS A 39 -38.02 14.98 24.29
N SER A 40 -38.14 16.31 24.25
CA SER A 40 -39.41 17.01 24.46
C SER A 40 -39.93 17.52 23.12
N THR A 41 -40.91 16.82 22.58
CA THR A 41 -41.85 17.40 21.63
C THR A 41 -42.63 18.49 22.37
N ALA A 42 -42.24 19.74 22.18
CA ALA A 42 -43.03 20.88 22.59
C ALA A 42 -43.11 21.83 21.39
N GLU A 43 -44.30 21.90 20.80
CA GLU A 43 -44.73 23.01 19.98
C GLU A 43 -44.40 24.31 20.70
N ALA A 44 -43.44 25.08 20.16
CA ALA A 44 -43.09 26.39 20.68
C ALA A 44 -43.86 27.45 19.89
N ALA A 45 -45.03 27.83 20.39
CA ALA A 45 -45.59 29.14 20.11
C ALA A 45 -44.62 30.25 20.61
N PRO A 46 -44.51 31.39 19.93
CA PRO A 46 -43.33 32.25 20.04
C PRO A 46 -43.55 33.41 21.04
N THR A 47 -43.70 33.16 22.34
CA THR A 47 -43.69 34.28 23.31
C THR A 47 -43.22 33.81 24.68
N SER A 48 -41.94 34.00 25.01
CA SER A 48 -41.54 34.03 26.43
C SER A 48 -40.44 35.06 26.64
N SER A 49 -40.84 36.33 26.67
CA SER A 49 -40.11 37.35 27.41
C SER A 49 -40.70 37.37 28.81
N PHE A 50 -40.00 36.79 29.79
CA PHE A 50 -40.36 36.97 31.19
C PHE A 50 -39.76 38.31 31.64
N ASP A 51 -40.63 39.31 31.84
CA ASP A 51 -40.26 40.64 32.33
C ASP A 51 -40.90 40.83 33.71
N SER A 52 -40.08 40.93 34.76
CA SER A 52 -40.54 40.99 36.14
C SER A 52 -40.67 42.45 36.63
N PRO A 53 -41.81 42.86 37.24
CA PRO A 53 -42.08 44.26 37.57
C PRO A 53 -41.56 44.75 38.93
N PHE A 54 -41.01 43.88 39.78
CA PHE A 54 -40.41 44.28 41.08
C PHE A 54 -38.90 44.35 40.91
N GLY A 55 -38.37 45.58 40.86
CA GLY A 55 -37.15 45.90 40.16
C GLY A 55 -35.82 45.50 40.80
N ARG A 56 -34.78 45.51 39.95
CA ARG A 56 -33.41 45.89 40.32
C ARG A 56 -32.79 46.68 39.15
N SER A 57 -32.19 47.81 39.50
CA SER A 57 -31.51 48.85 38.72
C SER A 57 -31.08 48.56 37.26
N LYS A 58 -31.34 49.54 36.40
CA LYS A 58 -30.76 49.75 35.07
C LYS A 58 -29.22 49.89 35.16
N GLU A 59 -28.48 48.79 35.05
CA GLU A 59 -27.10 48.73 34.54
C GLU A 59 -26.60 47.30 34.72
N SER A 60 -26.99 46.43 33.80
CA SER A 60 -26.31 45.17 33.45
C SER A 60 -27.21 44.48 32.43
N ALA A 61 -26.76 44.41 31.19
CA ALA A 61 -27.43 43.70 30.12
C ALA A 61 -27.91 42.33 30.61
N SER A 62 -29.21 42.04 30.46
CA SER A 62 -29.79 40.76 30.85
C SER A 62 -29.10 39.63 30.08
N SER A 63 -28.12 38.98 30.72
CA SER A 63 -27.36 37.83 30.18
C SER A 63 -28.28 36.65 29.80
N LEU A 64 -29.52 36.67 30.29
CA LEU A 64 -30.53 35.64 30.06
C LEU A 64 -31.37 35.88 28.78
N LYS A 65 -31.23 37.01 28.08
CA LYS A 65 -32.00 37.28 26.84
C LYS A 65 -31.22 36.83 25.61
N ILE A 66 -31.55 35.64 25.11
CA ILE A 66 -30.91 35.05 23.94
C ILE A 66 -31.32 35.85 22.69
N PRO A 67 -30.37 36.36 21.88
CA PRO A 67 -30.67 37.07 20.64
C PRO A 67 -31.26 36.12 19.59
N SER A 68 -31.98 36.67 18.61
CA SER A 68 -32.65 35.85 17.58
C SER A 68 -31.65 35.34 16.53
N PHE A 69 -31.55 34.01 16.39
CA PHE A 69 -30.67 33.34 15.41
C PHE A 69 -31.41 32.84 14.16
N LYS A 70 -32.65 33.29 13.93
CA LYS A 70 -33.49 32.82 12.81
C LYS A 70 -32.83 33.01 11.45
N LYS A 71 -31.97 34.03 11.27
CA LYS A 71 -31.21 34.28 10.03
C LYS A 71 -30.20 33.16 9.71
N TYR A 72 -29.69 32.46 10.72
CA TYR A 72 -28.66 31.41 10.57
C TYR A 72 -29.24 30.00 10.72
N ALA A 73 -30.47 29.88 11.22
CA ALA A 73 -31.16 28.61 11.35
C ALA A 73 -31.60 28.10 9.98
N SER A 74 -31.20 26.88 9.61
CA SER A 74 -31.68 26.25 8.39
C SER A 74 -33.16 25.84 8.54
N PRO A 75 -34.01 26.05 7.54
CA PRO A 75 -35.41 25.60 7.59
C PRO A 75 -35.58 24.09 7.33
N ARG A 76 -34.50 23.38 6.93
CA ARG A 76 -34.53 21.96 6.57
C ARG A 76 -34.43 21.04 7.79
N ASN A 77 -34.86 19.79 7.62
CA ASN A 77 -34.72 18.75 8.65
C ASN A 77 -33.24 18.59 9.08
N ALA A 78 -33.02 18.49 10.39
CA ALA A 78 -31.70 18.31 10.98
C ALA A 78 -30.91 17.13 10.38
N THR A 79 -31.57 16.02 10.02
CA THR A 79 -30.91 14.86 9.43
C THR A 79 -30.31 15.19 8.06
N THR A 80 -31.04 15.90 7.20
CA THR A 80 -30.58 16.26 5.85
C THR A 80 -29.36 17.18 5.90
N ASN A 81 -29.36 18.18 6.79
CA ASN A 81 -28.21 19.07 6.94
C ASN A 81 -26.96 18.33 7.42
N LYS A 82 -27.13 17.37 8.35
CA LYS A 82 -26.01 16.53 8.83
C LYS A 82 -25.43 15.66 7.74
N VAL A 83 -26.28 14.99 6.96
CA VAL A 83 -25.83 14.14 5.84
C VAL A 83 -25.08 14.98 4.81
N PHE A 84 -25.57 16.19 4.49
CA PHE A 84 -24.85 17.09 3.60
C PHE A 84 -23.49 17.53 4.16
N SER A 85 -23.43 17.93 5.44
CA SER A 85 -22.16 18.30 6.08
C SER A 85 -21.16 17.13 6.12
N TYR A 86 -21.61 15.91 6.40
CA TYR A 86 -20.76 14.72 6.36
C TYR A 86 -20.35 14.33 4.95
N PHE A 87 -21.22 14.54 3.96
CA PHE A 87 -20.87 14.32 2.57
C PHE A 87 -19.77 15.29 2.11
N VAL A 88 -19.88 16.58 2.44
CA VAL A 88 -18.86 17.58 2.12
C VAL A 88 -17.55 17.29 2.86
N ALA A 89 -17.61 16.96 4.15
CA ALA A 89 -16.41 16.60 4.92
C ALA A 89 -15.78 15.29 4.40
N GLY A 90 -16.61 14.31 4.06
CA GLY A 90 -16.17 13.01 3.54
C GLY A 90 -15.57 13.10 2.14
N SER A 91 -16.16 13.90 1.24
CA SER A 91 -15.62 14.11 -0.10
C SER A 91 -14.29 14.84 -0.07
N MET A 92 -14.15 15.87 0.77
CA MET A 92 -12.87 16.54 1.01
C MET A 92 -11.83 15.55 1.55
N GLY A 93 -12.19 14.73 2.54
CA GLY A 93 -11.31 13.71 3.09
C GLY A 93 -10.86 12.67 2.05
N LEU A 94 -11.77 12.24 1.16
CA LEU A 94 -11.45 11.33 0.07
C LEU A 94 -10.42 11.93 -0.90
N VAL A 95 -10.64 13.17 -1.34
CA VAL A 95 -9.71 13.87 -2.25
C VAL A 95 -8.34 14.04 -1.58
N SER A 96 -8.31 14.46 -0.31
CA SER A 96 -7.05 14.57 0.44
C SER A 96 -6.32 13.25 0.57
N ALA A 97 -7.03 12.15 0.83
CA ALA A 97 -6.43 10.82 0.94
C ALA A 97 -5.83 10.35 -0.39
N VAL A 98 -6.53 10.55 -1.51
CA VAL A 98 -6.02 10.23 -2.84
C VAL A 98 -4.80 11.07 -3.19
N GLY A 99 -4.84 12.37 -2.89
CA GLY A 99 -3.70 13.27 -3.08
C GLY A 99 -2.48 12.85 -2.26
N ALA A 100 -2.66 12.53 -0.98
CA ALA A 100 -1.60 12.04 -0.12
C ALA A 100 -1.02 10.69 -0.60
N LYS A 101 -1.87 9.79 -1.12
CA LYS A 101 -1.41 8.52 -1.71
C LYS A 101 -0.56 8.78 -2.95
N ALA A 102 -1.02 9.65 -3.85
CA ALA A 102 -0.29 9.98 -5.07
C ALA A 102 1.08 10.58 -4.75
N THR A 103 1.16 11.55 -3.83
CA THR A 103 2.44 12.15 -3.45
C THR A 103 3.41 11.14 -2.86
N VAL A 104 2.96 10.30 -1.92
CA VAL A 104 3.82 9.24 -1.35
C VAL A 104 4.27 8.26 -2.43
N GLN A 105 3.38 7.86 -3.32
CA GLN A 105 3.72 6.96 -4.42
C GLN A 105 4.77 7.57 -5.35
N ASP A 106 4.65 8.84 -5.72
CA ASP A 106 5.61 9.52 -6.58
C ASP A 106 7.00 9.59 -5.94
N PHE A 107 7.08 9.88 -4.64
CA PHE A 107 8.35 9.82 -3.91
C PHE A 107 8.99 8.43 -3.93
N LEU A 108 8.18 7.38 -3.72
CA LEU A 108 8.67 6.01 -3.76
C LEU A 108 9.13 5.59 -5.15
N VAL A 109 8.38 5.95 -6.20
CA VAL A 109 8.76 5.66 -7.58
C VAL A 109 10.02 6.44 -7.98
N ASN A 110 10.17 7.68 -7.54
CA ASN A 110 11.36 8.49 -7.80
C ASN A 110 12.64 7.89 -7.17
N MET A 111 12.52 7.18 -6.03
CA MET A 111 13.63 6.45 -5.42
C MET A 111 13.81 5.03 -5.98
N SER A 112 12.83 4.52 -6.75
CA SER A 112 12.88 3.19 -7.35
C SER A 112 13.74 3.16 -8.63
N ALA A 113 13.94 1.98 -9.21
CA ALA A 113 14.73 1.82 -10.42
C ALA A 113 14.19 2.73 -11.54
N SER A 114 15.02 3.66 -12.00
CA SER A 114 14.65 4.61 -13.05
C SER A 114 14.44 3.93 -14.40
N ALA A 115 13.65 4.55 -15.26
CA ALA A 115 13.33 4.01 -16.59
C ALA A 115 14.57 3.68 -17.44
N ASP A 116 15.68 4.40 -17.24
CA ASP A 116 16.96 4.12 -17.92
C ASP A 116 17.58 2.78 -17.48
N VAL A 117 17.48 2.42 -16.19
CA VAL A 117 17.93 1.11 -15.69
C VAL A 117 17.03 -0.02 -16.21
N LEU A 118 15.74 0.22 -16.36
CA LEU A 118 14.81 -0.72 -17.00
C LEU A 118 15.05 -0.83 -18.51
N ALA A 119 15.42 0.26 -19.18
CA ALA A 119 15.80 0.24 -20.57
C ALA A 119 17.07 -0.59 -20.80
N GLN A 120 18.04 -0.50 -19.88
CA GLN A 120 19.24 -1.35 -19.88
C GLN A 120 18.97 -2.82 -19.49
N ALA A 121 17.75 -3.18 -19.10
CA ALA A 121 17.41 -4.56 -18.73
C ALA A 121 17.39 -5.48 -19.96
N LYS A 122 17.13 -4.96 -21.17
CA LYS A 122 17.13 -5.75 -22.40
C LYS A 122 18.12 -5.16 -23.40
N VAL A 123 19.17 -5.92 -23.70
CA VAL A 123 20.15 -5.57 -24.73
C VAL A 123 19.96 -6.53 -25.90
N GLU A 124 19.64 -6.00 -27.07
CA GLU A 124 19.53 -6.78 -28.30
C GLU A 124 20.91 -6.81 -28.98
N ILE A 125 21.44 -8.02 -29.21
CA ILE A 125 22.70 -8.24 -29.90
C ILE A 125 22.42 -8.98 -31.20
N SER A 126 22.93 -8.46 -32.31
CA SER A 126 22.92 -9.17 -33.58
C SER A 126 23.90 -10.35 -33.52
N LEU A 127 23.37 -11.57 -33.55
CA LEU A 127 24.17 -12.80 -33.51
C LEU A 127 24.97 -13.03 -34.80
N ALA A 128 24.56 -12.39 -35.91
CA ALA A 128 25.22 -12.52 -37.21
C ALA A 128 26.59 -11.81 -37.29
N SER A 129 26.87 -10.87 -36.38
CA SER A 129 28.15 -10.15 -36.38
C SER A 129 29.28 -10.90 -35.65
N ILE A 130 28.95 -11.98 -34.93
CA ILE A 130 29.91 -12.76 -34.16
C ILE A 130 30.27 -14.03 -34.96
N PRO A 131 31.49 -14.10 -35.54
CA PRO A 131 31.93 -15.30 -36.24
C PRO A 131 32.06 -16.48 -35.27
N GLU A 132 31.87 -17.69 -35.79
CA GLU A 132 32.02 -18.94 -35.05
C GLU A 132 33.41 -19.06 -34.39
N GLY A 133 33.46 -19.66 -33.20
CA GLY A 133 34.69 -19.88 -32.43
C GLY A 133 35.19 -18.66 -31.63
N LYS A 134 34.57 -17.49 -31.75
CA LYS A 134 34.96 -16.29 -30.97
C LYS A 134 34.08 -16.06 -29.73
N ASN A 135 34.68 -15.43 -28.71
CA ASN A 135 34.00 -14.97 -27.50
C ASN A 135 33.80 -13.45 -27.53
N GLY A 136 32.61 -13.01 -27.20
CA GLY A 136 32.28 -11.62 -26.89
C GLY A 136 32.00 -11.44 -25.40
N ILE A 137 32.39 -10.30 -24.85
CA ILE A 137 32.09 -9.88 -23.48
C ILE A 137 31.24 -8.62 -23.56
N ILE A 138 30.07 -8.64 -22.91
CA ILE A 138 29.21 -7.47 -22.79
C ILE A 138 28.90 -7.20 -21.33
N LYS A 139 28.73 -5.93 -20.96
CA LYS A 139 28.28 -5.57 -19.61
C LYS A 139 26.74 -5.50 -19.62
N TRP A 140 26.09 -6.35 -18.81
CA TRP A 140 24.64 -6.34 -18.62
C TRP A 140 24.31 -6.15 -17.14
N ARG A 141 23.49 -5.14 -16.82
CA ARG A 141 23.11 -4.78 -15.43
C ARG A 141 24.30 -4.70 -14.45
N GLY A 142 25.46 -4.24 -14.92
CA GLY A 142 26.69 -4.14 -14.12
C GLY A 142 27.47 -5.44 -13.94
N LYS A 143 27.00 -6.57 -14.49
CA LYS A 143 27.71 -7.85 -14.51
C LYS A 143 28.24 -8.16 -15.91
N PRO A 144 29.42 -8.77 -16.04
CA PRO A 144 29.91 -9.24 -17.33
C PRO A 144 29.12 -10.47 -17.77
N VAL A 145 28.59 -10.45 -19.00
CA VAL A 145 27.93 -11.58 -19.65
C VAL A 145 28.82 -12.06 -20.80
N PHE A 146 29.06 -13.37 -20.84
CA PHE A 146 29.90 -14.01 -21.83
C PHE A 146 29.05 -14.66 -22.92
N ILE A 147 29.35 -14.32 -24.17
CA ILE A 147 28.67 -14.87 -25.34
C ILE A 147 29.72 -15.57 -26.18
N ARG A 148 29.55 -16.87 -26.46
CA ARG A 148 30.43 -17.64 -27.35
C ARG A 148 29.60 -18.28 -28.44
N HIS A 149 30.04 -18.10 -29.69
CA HIS A 149 29.49 -18.83 -30.82
C HIS A 149 30.22 -20.17 -30.95
N ARG A 150 29.64 -21.25 -30.40
CA ARG A 150 30.27 -22.59 -30.36
C ARG A 150 30.32 -23.22 -31.76
N THR A 151 31.39 -23.95 -32.06
CA THR A 151 31.50 -24.79 -33.27
C THR A 151 30.86 -26.16 -33.04
N ALA A 152 30.60 -26.91 -34.12
CA ALA A 152 29.99 -28.24 -34.03
C ALA A 152 30.86 -29.26 -33.26
N SER A 153 32.19 -29.15 -33.33
CA SER A 153 33.11 -30.03 -32.60
C SER A 153 33.03 -29.81 -31.08
N GLU A 154 32.91 -28.55 -30.64
CA GLU A 154 32.79 -28.20 -29.22
C GLU A 154 31.47 -28.66 -28.61
N ILE A 155 30.39 -28.65 -29.40
CA ILE A 155 29.08 -29.16 -28.97
C ILE A 155 29.15 -30.68 -28.76
N ALA A 156 29.77 -31.41 -29.70
CA ALA A 156 29.93 -32.85 -29.57
C ALA A 156 30.80 -33.23 -28.36
N GLU A 157 31.88 -32.48 -28.11
CA GLU A 157 32.73 -32.66 -26.94
C GLU A 157 31.97 -32.44 -25.63
N ALA A 158 31.20 -31.34 -25.53
CA ALA A 158 30.39 -31.01 -24.36
C ALA A 158 29.27 -32.04 -24.09
N GLU A 159 28.60 -32.54 -25.14
CA GLU A 159 27.56 -33.58 -25.01
C GLU A 159 28.16 -34.97 -24.68
N SER A 160 29.37 -35.28 -25.14
CA SER A 160 30.05 -36.57 -24.90
C SER A 160 30.72 -36.70 -23.53
N THR A 161 30.90 -35.60 -22.82
CA THR A 161 31.55 -35.58 -21.51
C THR A 161 30.62 -36.16 -20.45
N ASN A 162 31.16 -37.03 -19.57
CA ASN A 162 30.40 -37.61 -18.46
C ASN A 162 30.08 -36.51 -17.42
N TRP A 163 28.88 -35.95 -17.53
CA TRP A 163 28.42 -34.83 -16.71
C TRP A 163 28.06 -35.24 -15.27
N GLU A 164 27.82 -36.53 -15.01
CA GLU A 164 27.53 -37.07 -13.68
C GLU A 164 28.76 -37.07 -12.77
N SER A 165 29.96 -37.11 -13.36
CA SER A 165 31.23 -37.06 -12.63
C SER A 165 31.64 -35.65 -12.16
N LEU A 166 30.93 -34.61 -12.62
CA LEU A 166 31.22 -33.22 -12.27
C LEU A 166 30.68 -32.86 -10.88
N ARG A 167 31.31 -31.89 -10.21
CA ARG A 167 30.89 -31.38 -8.89
C ARG A 167 29.46 -30.83 -8.89
N ASP A 168 29.02 -30.27 -10.02
CA ASP A 168 27.66 -29.79 -10.25
C ASP A 168 27.10 -30.51 -11.50
N PRO A 169 26.34 -31.60 -11.32
CA PRO A 169 25.84 -32.41 -12.44
C PRO A 169 24.74 -31.66 -13.19
N GLN A 170 25.08 -31.09 -14.35
CA GLN A 170 24.13 -30.42 -15.22
C GLN A 170 24.39 -30.76 -16.69
N PRO A 171 23.41 -31.30 -17.44
CA PRO A 171 23.57 -31.58 -18.86
C PRO A 171 23.62 -30.29 -19.69
N ASP A 172 24.31 -30.29 -20.83
CA ASP A 172 24.44 -29.11 -21.70
C ASP A 172 23.07 -28.59 -22.20
N SER A 173 22.11 -29.50 -22.40
CA SER A 173 20.74 -29.17 -22.84
C SER A 173 19.99 -28.25 -21.88
N ASP A 174 20.30 -28.33 -20.59
CA ASP A 174 19.63 -27.52 -19.56
C ASP A 174 20.32 -26.17 -19.38
N ARG A 175 21.57 -26.05 -19.85
CA ARG A 175 22.36 -24.82 -19.80
C ARG A 175 22.07 -23.90 -20.98
N VAL A 176 21.71 -24.47 -22.13
CA VAL A 176 21.62 -23.75 -23.41
C VAL A 176 20.28 -24.04 -24.07
N ARG A 177 19.45 -23.00 -24.32
CA ARG A 177 18.14 -23.15 -24.99
C ARG A 177 18.21 -23.40 -26.49
N ASN A 178 19.30 -23.00 -27.15
CA ASN A 178 19.47 -23.23 -28.59
C ASN A 178 20.70 -24.10 -28.87
N ARG A 179 20.48 -25.24 -29.53
CA ARG A 179 21.54 -26.18 -29.93
C ARG A 179 22.44 -25.60 -31.02
N SER A 180 21.92 -24.70 -31.87
CA SER A 180 22.73 -23.99 -32.88
C SER A 180 23.45 -22.80 -32.25
N GLY A 181 24.52 -23.08 -31.51
CA GLY A 181 25.65 -22.15 -31.33
C GLY A 181 25.42 -20.80 -30.66
N SER A 182 24.29 -20.53 -30.00
CA SER A 182 24.08 -19.21 -29.39
C SER A 182 23.21 -19.32 -28.15
N TYR A 183 23.75 -19.53 -26.96
CA TYR A 183 23.07 -19.08 -25.75
C TYR A 183 23.99 -18.88 -24.55
N VAL A 184 23.58 -17.88 -23.77
CA VAL A 184 24.22 -17.17 -22.66
C VAL A 184 24.50 -18.09 -21.48
N GLY A 185 25.77 -18.22 -21.11
CA GLY A 185 26.13 -18.61 -19.74
C GLY A 185 25.83 -17.42 -18.82
N MET A 186 24.94 -17.62 -17.84
CA MET A 186 24.67 -16.64 -16.79
C MET A 186 25.91 -16.32 -15.95
#